data_AF-A0A920PQ94-F1
#
_entry.id   AF-A0A920PQ94-F1
#
_cell.length_a   1.000
_cell.length_b   1.000
_cell.length_c   1.000
_cell.angle_alpha   90.00
_cell.angle_beta   90.00
_cell.angle_gamma   90.00
#
_symmetry.space_group_name_H-M   'P 1'
#
loop_
_entity.id
_entity.type
_entity.pdbx_description
1 polymer ?
#
loop_
_entity_poly.entity_id
_entity_poly.type
_entity_poly.pdbx_seq_one_letter_code
_entity_poly.pdbx_strand_id
1 'polypeptide(L)'
;MAHWCQVLPRPPGLGVHYEALVNEPRSTLEPVLASLGLPWDDACLAHHESVERVQTLSLWQVRPPLKTESVERWRHYEKQLGPLIEALH
;
A
#
# COMPACT_ATOMS: atom_id res chain seq x y z
N MET A 1 -4.92 1.89 12.05
CA MET A 1 -3.96 3.00 12.24
C MET A 1 -4.34 3.91 13.42
N ALA A 2 -5.61 4.30 13.57
CA ALA A 2 -6.06 5.19 14.67
C ALA A 2 -5.54 4.80 16.06
N HIS A 3 -5.70 3.53 16.46
CA HIS A 3 -5.18 3.03 17.74
C HIS A 3 -3.67 3.30 17.92
N TRP A 4 -2.86 2.93 16.92
CA TRP A 4 -1.41 3.10 16.97
C TRP A 4 -0.97 4.57 16.96
N CYS A 5 -1.68 5.43 16.22
CA CYS A 5 -1.45 6.88 16.26
C CYS A 5 -1.75 7.49 17.63
N GLN A 6 -2.66 6.88 18.41
CA GLN A 6 -3.03 7.35 19.74
C GLN A 6 -2.09 6.85 20.84
N VAL A 7 -1.65 5.60 20.78
CA VAL A 7 -0.88 4.97 21.89
C VAL A 7 0.63 5.13 21.77
N LEU A 8 1.16 5.45 20.58
CA LEU A 8 2.60 5.60 20.39
C LEU A 8 3.06 7.03 20.72
N PRO A 9 4.13 7.21 21.52
CA PRO A 9 4.65 8.54 21.91
C PRO A 9 5.12 9.40 20.73
N ARG A 10 5.44 8.76 19.61
CA ARG A 10 5.65 9.39 18.31
C ARG A 10 4.67 8.75 17.32
N PRO A 11 4.05 9.54 16.42
CA PRO A 11 3.19 8.99 15.39
C PRO A 11 3.93 7.90 14.61
N PRO A 12 3.32 6.74 14.35
CA PRO A 12 3.94 5.65 13.60
C PRO A 12 4.09 6.04 12.12
N GLY A 13 5.15 6.78 11.79
CA GLY A 13 5.48 7.16 10.42
C GLY A 13 4.32 7.82 9.64
N LEU A 14 4.46 7.86 8.32
CA LEU A 14 3.39 8.26 7.41
C LEU A 14 2.56 7.02 7.05
N GLY A 15 1.24 7.09 7.28
CA GLY A 15 0.31 6.04 6.83
C GLY A 15 0.07 6.11 5.33
N VAL A 16 0.22 4.99 4.63
CA VAL A 16 -0.05 4.87 3.19
C VAL A 16 -1.23 3.91 2.99
N HIS A 17 -2.32 4.42 2.42
CA HIS A 17 -3.47 3.62 2.06
C HIS A 17 -3.20 2.88 0.75
N TYR A 18 -3.32 1.55 0.76
CA TYR A 18 -3.03 0.73 -0.42
C TYR A 18 -3.90 1.11 -1.62
N GLU A 19 -5.20 1.33 -1.40
CA GLU A 19 -6.15 1.71 -2.43
C GLU A 19 -5.79 3.05 -3.06
N ALA A 20 -5.36 4.03 -2.27
CA ALA A 20 -4.88 5.31 -2.79
C ALA A 20 -3.59 5.12 -3.60
N LEU A 21 -2.65 4.31 -3.10
CA LEU A 21 -1.39 4.02 -3.78
C LEU A 21 -1.58 3.39 -5.16
N VAL A 22 -2.50 2.45 -5.32
CA VAL A 22 -2.71 1.79 -6.62
C VAL A 22 -3.59 2.59 -7.58
N ASN A 23 -4.47 3.47 -7.09
CA ASN A 23 -5.32 4.32 -7.94
C ASN A 23 -4.62 5.62 -8.33
N GLU A 24 -3.90 6.23 -7.41
CA GLU A 24 -3.24 7.53 -7.56
C GLU A 24 -1.80 7.46 -7.01
N PRO A 25 -0.90 6.72 -7.66
CA PRO A 25 0.43 6.43 -7.12
C PRO A 25 1.27 7.68 -6.93
N ARG A 26 1.20 8.63 -7.85
CA ARG A 26 1.98 9.89 -7.77
C ARG A 26 1.58 10.73 -6.56
N SER A 27 0.29 11.03 -6.42
CA SER A 27 -0.23 11.83 -5.30
C SER A 27 0.01 11.15 -3.95
N THR A 28 0.05 9.82 -3.93
CA THR A 28 0.32 9.03 -2.73
C THR A 28 1.80 8.96 -2.38
N LEU A 29 2.71 8.84 -3.36
CA LEU A 29 4.14 8.65 -3.14
C LEU A 29 4.91 9.97 -2.94
N GLU A 30 4.47 11.09 -3.53
CA GLU A 30 5.12 12.40 -3.36
C GLU A 30 5.27 12.80 -1.87
N PRO A 31 4.22 12.72 -1.02
CA PRO A 31 4.34 12.99 0.41
C PRO A 31 5.27 12.01 1.14
N VAL A 32 5.32 10.75 0.69
CA VAL A 32 6.20 9.72 1.26
C VAL A 32 7.66 10.10 1.03
N LEU A 33 8.04 10.42 -0.21
CA LEU A 33 9.39 10.85 -0.54
C LEU A 33 9.76 12.15 0.17
N ALA A 34 8.84 13.12 0.22
CA ALA A 34 9.05 14.37 0.95
C ALA A 34 9.30 14.14 2.46
N SER A 35 8.58 13.19 3.08
CA SER A 35 8.80 12.84 4.49
C SER A 35 10.17 12.21 4.76
N LEU A 36 10.78 11.60 3.75
CA LEU A 36 12.13 11.02 3.78
C LEU A 36 13.21 12.02 3.34
N GLY A 37 12.84 13.23 2.91
CA GLY A 37 13.77 14.22 2.36
C GLY A 37 14.32 13.85 0.98
N LEU A 38 13.63 12.97 0.24
CA LEU A 38 14.03 12.52 -1.10
C LEU A 38 13.29 13.32 -2.18
N PRO A 39 13.96 13.66 -3.31
CA PRO A 39 13.31 14.26 -4.46
C PRO A 39 12.43 13.22 -5.18
N TRP A 40 11.48 13.71 -5.97
CA TRP A 40 10.69 12.87 -6.88
C TRP A 40 11.57 12.28 -8.00
N ASP A 41 11.31 11.03 -8.36
CA ASP A 41 11.87 10.34 -9.53
C ASP A 41 10.75 9.56 -10.23
N ASP A 42 10.61 9.73 -11.55
CA ASP A 42 9.61 9.01 -12.35
C ASP A 42 9.84 7.49 -12.34
N ALA A 43 11.05 7.03 -12.00
CA ALA A 43 11.36 5.63 -11.76
C ALA A 43 10.49 5.00 -10.66
N CYS A 44 9.93 5.81 -9.74
CA CYS A 44 8.96 5.33 -8.75
C CYS A 44 7.67 4.77 -9.38
N LEU A 45 7.27 5.27 -10.56
CA LEU A 45 6.12 4.77 -11.32
C LEU A 45 6.52 3.67 -12.32
N ALA A 46 7.78 3.67 -12.76
CA ALA A 46 8.37 2.68 -13.64
C ALA A 46 9.08 1.55 -12.89
N HIS A 47 8.65 1.21 -11.66
CA HIS A 47 9.31 0.21 -10.81
C HIS A 47 9.46 -1.17 -11.48
N HIS A 48 8.53 -1.51 -12.37
CA HIS A 48 8.50 -2.74 -13.15
C HIS A 48 9.60 -2.83 -14.23
N GLU A 49 10.25 -1.70 -14.56
CA GLU A 49 11.40 -1.64 -15.47
C GLU A 49 12.74 -1.88 -14.75
N SER A 50 12.73 -1.89 -13.40
CA SER A 50 13.93 -2.16 -12.61
C SER A 50 14.50 -3.55 -12.91
N VAL A 51 15.81 -3.59 -13.13
CA VAL A 51 16.57 -4.82 -13.45
C VAL A 51 16.85 -5.65 -12.19
N GLU A 52 16.54 -5.13 -11.01
CA GLU A 52 16.82 -5.81 -9.75
C GLU A 52 15.98 -7.08 -9.56
N ARG A 53 16.63 -8.10 -8.98
CA ARG A 53 16.00 -9.40 -8.74
C ARG A 53 15.21 -9.34 -7.43
N VAL A 54 13.89 -9.26 -7.52
CA VAL A 54 13.00 -9.54 -6.38
C VAL A 54 13.03 -11.06 -6.11
N GLN A 55 13.53 -11.47 -4.95
CA GLN A 55 13.70 -12.90 -4.61
C GLN A 55 12.65 -13.41 -3.60
N THR A 56 11.57 -12.67 -3.41
CA THR A 56 10.51 -12.98 -2.44
C THR A 56 9.37 -13.79 -3.08
N LEU A 57 8.55 -14.45 -2.24
CA LEU A 57 7.32 -15.15 -2.68
C LEU A 57 6.31 -14.22 -3.37
N SER A 58 6.38 -12.91 -3.10
CA SER A 58 5.54 -11.88 -3.73
C SER A 58 6.05 -11.43 -5.11
N LEU A 59 7.13 -12.02 -5.66
CA LEU A 59 7.72 -11.66 -6.95
C LEU A 59 6.66 -11.47 -8.05
N TRP A 60 5.75 -12.43 -8.22
CA TRP A 60 4.72 -12.39 -9.26
C TRP A 60 3.69 -11.27 -9.06
N GLN A 61 3.51 -10.79 -7.82
CA GLN A 61 2.61 -9.68 -7.49
C GLN A 61 3.29 -8.32 -7.66
N VAL A 62 4.60 -8.24 -7.39
CA VAL A 62 5.34 -6.96 -7.37
C VAL A 62 5.89 -6.59 -8.76
N ARG A 63 6.24 -7.58 -9.57
CA ARG A 63 6.86 -7.34 -10.89
C ARG A 63 6.00 -6.58 -11.89
N PRO A 64 4.68 -6.86 -12.01
CA PRO A 64 3.84 -6.12 -12.94
C PRO A 64 3.73 -4.63 -12.57
N PRO A 65 3.29 -3.78 -13.51
CA PRO A 65 2.85 -2.42 -13.19
C PRO A 65 1.80 -2.42 -12.07
N LEU A 66 1.64 -1.28 -11.39
CA LEU A 66 0.61 -1.14 -10.37
C LEU A 66 -0.77 -1.43 -10.97
N LYS A 67 -1.55 -2.27 -10.28
CA LYS A 67 -2.88 -2.70 -10.70
C LYS A 67 -3.83 -2.66 -9.53
N THR A 68 -5.08 -2.37 -9.83
CA THR A 68 -6.19 -2.31 -8.86
C THR A 68 -6.90 -3.66 -8.69
N GLU A 69 -6.45 -4.73 -9.37
CA GLU A 69 -7.11 -6.06 -9.36
C GLU A 69 -7.15 -6.76 -8.00
N SER A 70 -6.35 -6.29 -7.03
CA SER A 70 -6.36 -6.79 -5.65
C SER A 70 -7.26 -5.97 -4.72
N VAL A 71 -7.75 -4.82 -5.19
CA VAL A 71 -8.68 -3.97 -4.44
C VAL A 71 -9.99 -4.73 -4.25
N GLU A 72 -10.52 -4.70 -3.03
CA GLU A 72 -11.77 -5.37 -2.65
C GLU A 72 -11.83 -6.90 -2.87
N ARG A 73 -10.69 -7.57 -3.12
CA ARG A 73 -10.67 -9.03 -3.35
C ARG A 73 -11.20 -9.85 -2.17
N TRP A 74 -11.20 -9.28 -0.97
CA TRP A 74 -11.81 -9.86 0.23
C TRP A 74 -13.33 -10.05 0.09
N ARG A 75 -14.01 -9.28 -0.77
CA ARG A 75 -15.47 -9.37 -0.97
C ARG A 75 -15.92 -10.74 -1.46
N HIS A 76 -15.05 -11.47 -2.14
CA HIS A 76 -15.32 -12.87 -2.52
C HIS A 76 -15.57 -13.78 -1.29
N TYR A 77 -15.09 -13.38 -0.13
CA TYR A 77 -15.22 -14.09 1.15
C TYR A 77 -16.08 -13.33 2.15
N GLU A 78 -16.81 -12.29 1.72
CA GLU A 78 -17.61 -11.41 2.58
C GLU A 78 -18.59 -12.20 3.46
N LYS A 79 -19.24 -13.22 2.88
CA LYS A 79 -20.19 -14.09 3.61
C LYS A 79 -19.52 -14.85 4.76
N GLN A 80 -18.29 -15.31 4.55
CA GLN A 80 -17.51 -16.05 5.54
C GLN A 80 -16.91 -15.12 6.60
N LEU A 81 -16.64 -13.86 6.22
CA LEU A 81 -16.10 -12.82 7.11
C LEU A 81 -17.18 -12.10 7.93
N GLY A 82 -18.47 -12.33 7.67
CA GLY A 82 -19.59 -11.69 8.35
C GLY A 82 -19.43 -11.56 9.87
N PRO A 83 -19.18 -12.65 10.62
CA PRO A 83 -19.00 -12.59 12.07
C PRO A 83 -17.81 -11.71 12.52
N LEU A 84 -16.74 -11.66 11.72
CA LEU A 84 -15.58 -10.81 12.01
C LEU A 84 -15.90 -9.34 11.73
N ILE A 85 -16.61 -9.04 10.64
CA ILE A 85 -17.00 -7.67 10.28
C ILE A 85 -17.92 -7.10 11.37
N GLU A 86 -18.90 -7.88 11.83
CA GLU A 86 -19.79 -7.50 12.93
C GLU A 86 -19.05 -7.23 14.24
N ALA A 87 -17.99 -7.97 14.54
CA ALA A 87 -17.20 -7.79 15.76
C ALA A 87 -16.24 -6.58 15.73
N LEU A 88 -15.95 -6.04 14.55
CA LEU A 88 -15.00 -4.94 14.35
C LEU A 88 -15.69 -3.58 14.07
N HIS A 89 -17.00 -3.56 13.88
CA HIS A 89 -17.83 -2.35 13.80
C HIS A 89 -18.30 -1.90 15.20
#